data_AF-A0A844GCC2-F1
#
_entry.id   AF-A0A844GCC2-F1
#
_cell.length_a   1.000
_cell.length_b   1.000
_cell.length_c   1.000
_cell.angle_alpha   90.00
_cell.angle_beta   90.00
_cell.angle_gamma   90.00
#
_symmetry.space_group_name_H-M   'P 1'
#
loop_
_entity.id
_entity.type
_entity.pdbx_description
1 polymer ?
#
loop_
_entity_poly.entity_id
_entity_poly.type
_entity_poly.pdbx_seq_one_letter_code
_entity_poly.pdbx_strand_id
1 'polypeptide(L)'
;MGDPIYIKLATGSTILLLVILQFGWDAYQQFVDGAKQLVLNRRISLQLEMRNNELDELNRQLSVTASHDSLTDLYNRHFIVAQLEQQLDLFRRHGNPCSIVLIDIDRFKQVNDQFGHASGDEVLVAF
;
A
#
# COMPACT_ATOMS: atom_id res chain seq x y z
N MET A 1 -38.33 -67.82 -15.65
CA MET A 1 -38.77 -66.50 -16.16
C MET A 1 -38.90 -65.59 -14.96
N GLY A 2 -38.02 -64.58 -14.83
CA GLY A 2 -38.06 -63.66 -13.69
C GLY A 2 -39.24 -62.71 -13.82
N ASP A 3 -40.00 -62.53 -12.73
CA ASP A 3 -41.20 -61.70 -12.71
C ASP A 3 -40.87 -60.24 -13.09
N PRO A 4 -41.61 -59.58 -14.00
CA PRO A 4 -41.33 -58.22 -14.48
C PRO A 4 -41.26 -57.16 -13.36
N ILE A 5 -41.87 -57.44 -12.22
CA ILE A 5 -41.90 -56.59 -11.03
C ILE A 5 -40.51 -56.49 -10.38
N TYR A 6 -39.75 -57.59 -10.31
CA TYR A 6 -38.42 -57.61 -9.70
C TYR A 6 -37.40 -56.81 -10.50
N ILE A 7 -37.46 -56.88 -11.84
CA ILE A 7 -36.57 -56.13 -12.73
C ILE A 7 -36.80 -54.63 -12.57
N LYS A 8 -38.06 -54.19 -12.54
CA LYS A 8 -38.42 -52.77 -12.34
C LYS A 8 -37.96 -52.23 -10.99
N LEU A 9 -38.18 -52.98 -9.90
CA LEU A 9 -37.72 -52.62 -8.56
C LEU A 9 -36.19 -52.53 -8.47
N ALA A 10 -35.47 -53.50 -9.05
CA ALA A 10 -34.01 -53.49 -9.10
C ALA A 10 -33.49 -52.26 -9.84
N THR A 11 -34.02 -51.95 -11.03
CA THR A 11 -33.60 -50.76 -11.80
C THR A 11 -33.87 -49.44 -11.06
N GLY A 12 -35.01 -49.32 -10.37
CA GLY A 12 -35.32 -48.14 -9.56
C GLY A 12 -34.34 -47.96 -8.40
N SER A 13 -34.00 -49.04 -7.70
CA SER A 13 -33.04 -49.00 -6.60
C SER A 13 -31.63 -48.64 -7.05
N THR A 14 -31.20 -49.10 -8.23
CA THR A 14 -29.89 -48.74 -8.81
C THR A 14 -29.84 -47.28 -9.23
N ILE A 15 -30.92 -46.75 -9.83
CA ILE A 15 -30.98 -45.34 -10.21
C ILE A 15 -30.93 -44.47 -8.95
N LEU A 16 -31.68 -44.82 -7.91
CA LEU A 16 -31.66 -44.11 -6.63
C LEU A 16 -30.26 -44.11 -6.00
N LEU A 17 -29.55 -45.25 -6.03
CA LEU A 17 -28.19 -45.36 -5.52
C LEU A 17 -27.20 -44.47 -6.29
N LEU A 18 -27.28 -44.47 -7.63
CA LEU A 18 -26.44 -43.60 -8.46
C LEU A 18 -26.71 -42.11 -8.21
N VAL A 19 -27.97 -41.74 -8.02
CA VAL A 19 -28.36 -40.36 -7.68
C VAL A 19 -27.79 -39.95 -6.32
N ILE A 20 -27.88 -40.81 -5.30
CA ILE A 20 -27.31 -40.56 -3.98
C ILE A 20 -25.78 -40.41 -4.07
N LEU A 21 -25.11 -41.27 -4.83
CA LEU A 21 -23.66 -41.19 -5.02
C LEU A 21 -23.25 -39.90 -5.76
N GLN A 22 -24.02 -39.49 -6.78
CA GLN A 22 -23.79 -38.24 -7.49
C GLN A 22 -23.92 -37.04 -6.56
N PHE A 23 -25.00 -36.96 -5.77
CA PHE A 23 -25.16 -35.88 -4.80
C PHE A 23 -24.06 -35.89 -3.73
N GLY A 24 -23.66 -37.06 -3.26
CA GLY A 24 -22.54 -37.20 -2.31
C GLY A 24 -21.22 -36.73 -2.91
N TRP A 25 -20.95 -37.08 -4.18
CA TRP A 25 -19.78 -36.62 -4.92
C TRP A 25 -19.78 -35.10 -5.10
N ASP A 26 -20.90 -34.52 -5.54
CA ASP A 26 -21.01 -33.09 -5.75
C ASP A 26 -20.88 -32.30 -4.44
N ALA A 27 -21.48 -32.80 -3.35
CA ALA A 27 -21.33 -32.21 -2.02
C ALA A 27 -19.88 -32.31 -1.52
N TYR A 28 -19.20 -33.43 -1.75
CA TYR A 28 -17.79 -33.60 -1.41
C TYR A 28 -16.89 -32.61 -2.18
N GLN A 29 -17.12 -32.45 -3.48
CA GLN A 29 -16.36 -31.50 -4.29
C GLN A 29 -16.60 -30.06 -3.85
N GLN A 30 -17.86 -29.67 -3.60
CA GLN A 30 -18.19 -28.32 -3.09
C GLN A 30 -17.51 -28.03 -1.75
N PHE A 31 -17.47 -29.01 -0.84
CA PHE A 31 -16.78 -28.84 0.44
C PHE A 31 -15.28 -28.62 0.24
N VAL A 32 -14.64 -29.47 -0.57
CA VAL A 32 -13.19 -29.39 -0.83
C VAL A 32 -12.84 -28.07 -1.52
N ASP A 33 -13.62 -27.63 -2.50
CA ASP A 33 -13.38 -26.37 -3.20
C ASP A 33 -13.64 -25.15 -2.32
N GLY A 34 -14.66 -25.19 -1.47
CA GLY A 34 -14.88 -24.16 -0.45
C GLY A 34 -13.68 -24.02 0.50
N ALA A 35 -13.12 -25.14 0.96
CA ALA A 35 -11.93 -25.14 1.81
C ALA A 35 -10.69 -24.57 1.08
N LYS A 36 -10.47 -24.94 -0.19
CA LYS A 36 -9.38 -24.37 -1.01
C LYS A 36 -9.54 -22.86 -1.18
N GLN A 37 -10.75 -22.39 -1.46
CA GLN A 37 -11.04 -20.96 -1.62
C GLN A 37 -10.78 -20.17 -0.34
N LEU A 38 -11.14 -20.69 0.83
CA LEU A 38 -10.83 -20.04 2.10
C LEU A 38 -9.33 -19.90 2.33
N VAL A 39 -8.56 -20.95 2.06
CA VAL A 39 -7.09 -20.93 2.19
C VAL A 39 -6.46 -19.98 1.18
N LEU A 40 -6.94 -20.00 -0.07
CA LEU A 40 -6.45 -19.12 -1.14
C LEU A 40 -6.76 -17.65 -0.85
N ASN A 41 -8.00 -17.33 -0.48
CA ASN A 41 -8.41 -15.98 -0.10
C ASN A 41 -7.56 -15.46 1.05
N ARG A 42 -7.33 -16.29 2.08
CA ARG A 42 -6.46 -15.90 3.19
C ARG A 42 -5.04 -15.59 2.73
N ARG A 43 -4.47 -16.41 1.83
CA ARG A 43 -3.13 -16.16 1.27
C ARG A 43 -3.09 -14.86 0.46
N ILE A 44 -4.10 -14.63 -0.38
CA ILE A 44 -4.22 -13.41 -1.19
C ILE A 44 -4.34 -12.18 -0.29
N SER A 45 -5.20 -12.23 0.74
CA SER A 45 -5.36 -11.12 1.69
C SER A 45 -4.06 -10.80 2.42
N LEU A 46 -3.33 -11.81 2.90
CA LEU A 46 -2.03 -11.61 3.53
C LEU A 46 -1.01 -11.01 2.56
N GLN A 47 -0.99 -11.48 1.32
CA GLN A 47 -0.08 -10.93 0.31
C GLN A 47 -0.43 -9.49 -0.06
N LEU A 48 -1.71 -9.15 -0.15
CA LEU A 48 -2.17 -7.77 -0.36
C LEU A 48 -1.74 -6.86 0.79
N GLU A 49 -1.91 -7.33 2.03
CA GLU A 49 -1.50 -6.58 3.22
C GLU A 49 0.02 -6.34 3.23
N MET A 50 0.82 -7.37 2.94
CA MET A 50 2.27 -7.21 2.84
C MET A 50 2.67 -6.21 1.74
N ARG A 51 2.04 -6.28 0.57
CA ARG A 51 2.32 -5.35 -0.54
C ARG A 51 1.88 -3.93 -0.22
N ASN A 52 0.75 -3.73 0.45
CA ASN A 52 0.34 -2.41 0.91
C ASN A 52 1.35 -1.83 1.90
N ASN A 53 1.80 -2.62 2.89
CA ASN A 53 2.80 -2.15 3.84
C ASN A 53 4.13 -1.80 3.15
N GLU A 54 4.55 -2.58 2.16
CA GLU A 54 5.76 -2.30 1.36
C GLU A 54 5.59 -1.00 0.54
N LEU A 55 4.44 -0.79 -0.09
CA LEU A 55 4.13 0.44 -0.82
C LEU A 55 4.10 1.65 0.10
N ASP A 56 3.52 1.52 1.29
CA ASP A 56 3.45 2.60 2.28
C ASP A 56 4.85 2.98 2.78
N GLU A 57 5.71 2.01 3.07
CA GLU A 57 7.08 2.30 3.48
C GLU A 57 7.89 2.94 2.34
N LEU A 58 7.73 2.45 1.10
CA LEU A 58 8.40 3.03 -0.05
C LEU A 58 7.91 4.46 -0.33
N ASN A 59 6.61 4.70 -0.22
CA ASN A 59 6.02 6.04 -0.31
C ASN A 59 6.53 6.96 0.79
N ARG A 60 6.69 6.46 2.02
CA ARG A 60 7.27 7.23 3.13
C ARG A 60 8.71 7.62 2.82
N GLN A 61 9.53 6.69 2.33
CA GLN A 61 10.92 6.95 1.93
C GLN A 61 11.02 7.93 0.76
N LEU A 62 10.16 7.78 -0.24
CA LEU A 62 10.06 8.72 -1.36
C LEU A 62 9.64 10.10 -0.86
N SER A 63 8.67 10.18 0.04
CA SER A 63 8.22 11.43 0.63
C SER A 63 9.34 12.12 1.42
N VAL A 64 10.12 11.38 2.23
CA VAL A 64 11.27 11.93 2.96
C VAL A 64 12.32 12.45 1.98
N THR A 65 12.75 11.63 1.02
CA THR A 65 13.75 12.02 0.00
C THR A 65 13.28 13.19 -0.87
N ALA A 66 11.98 13.25 -1.18
CA ALA A 66 11.40 14.31 -1.99
C ALA A 66 11.12 15.59 -1.19
N SER A 67 11.15 15.55 0.15
CA SER A 67 10.84 16.70 1.01
C SER A 67 12.06 17.37 1.62
N HIS A 68 13.22 16.71 1.66
CA HIS A 68 14.43 17.25 2.26
C HIS A 68 15.50 17.61 1.22
N ASP A 69 16.36 18.56 1.57
CA ASP A 69 17.57 18.93 0.84
C ASP A 69 18.72 18.00 1.27
N SER A 70 19.43 17.42 0.30
CA SER A 70 20.42 16.37 0.58
C SER A 70 21.69 16.87 1.26
N LEU A 71 21.98 18.17 1.19
CA LEU A 71 23.15 18.76 1.82
C LEU A 71 22.87 19.11 3.27
N THR A 72 21.74 19.76 3.54
CA THR A 72 21.42 20.34 4.86
C THR A 72 20.47 19.51 5.71
N ASP A 73 19.81 18.49 5.14
CA ASP A 73 18.72 17.72 5.77
C ASP A 73 17.56 18.60 6.27
N LEU A 74 17.45 19.83 5.76
CA LEU A 74 16.30 20.72 5.95
C LEU A 74 15.23 20.42 4.91
N TYR A 75 13.99 20.87 5.16
CA TYR A 75 12.96 20.81 4.12
C TYR A 75 13.39 21.57 2.87
N ASN A 76 13.30 20.91 1.72
CA ASN A 76 13.62 21.53 0.46
C ASN A 76 12.54 22.53 0.03
N ARG A 77 12.87 23.30 -1.01
CA ARG A 77 12.00 24.33 -1.57
C ARG A 77 10.62 23.80 -1.96
N HIS A 78 10.53 22.59 -2.50
CA HIS A 78 9.26 22.02 -2.96
C HIS A 78 8.32 21.78 -1.78
N PHE A 79 8.81 21.18 -0.71
CA PHE A 79 8.04 20.96 0.51
C PHE A 79 7.57 22.27 1.15
N ILE A 80 8.48 23.25 1.27
CA ILE A 80 8.16 24.56 1.87
C ILE A 80 7.02 25.23 1.10
N VAL A 81 7.07 25.26 -0.23
CA VAL A 81 6.02 25.87 -1.06
C VAL A 81 4.67 25.18 -0.85
N ALA A 82 4.64 23.85 -0.85
CA ALA A 82 3.40 23.10 -0.63
C ALA A 82 2.81 23.37 0.77
N GLN A 83 3.65 23.46 1.81
CA GLN A 83 3.19 23.82 3.16
C GLN A 83 2.66 25.25 3.24
N LEU A 84 3.30 26.20 2.56
CA LEU A 84 2.81 27.58 2.53
C LEU A 84 1.44 27.69 1.87
N GLU A 85 1.19 26.95 0.79
CA GLU A 85 -0.14 26.87 0.16
C GLU A 85 -1.19 26.32 1.13
N GLN A 86 -0.86 25.26 1.86
CA GLN A 86 -1.76 24.69 2.87
C GLN A 86 -2.06 25.69 4.00
N GLN A 87 -1.05 26.40 4.51
CA GLN A 87 -1.25 27.41 5.56
C GLN A 87 -2.06 28.61 5.09
N LEU A 88 -1.89 29.04 3.83
CA LEU A 88 -2.70 30.10 3.22
C LEU A 88 -4.17 29.68 3.13
N ASP A 89 -4.46 28.44 2.77
CA ASP A 89 -5.82 27.92 2.73
C ASP A 89 -6.45 27.82 4.13
N LEU A 90 -5.67 27.41 5.14
CA LEU A 90 -6.13 27.41 6.54
C LEU A 90 -6.41 28.83 7.04
N PHE A 91 -5.55 29.79 6.72
CA PHE A 91 -5.78 31.21 7.02
C PHE A 91 -7.07 31.71 6.36
N ARG A 92 -7.29 31.40 5.07
CA ARG A 92 -8.52 31.78 4.35
C ARG A 92 -9.78 31.19 5.00
N ARG A 93 -9.70 29.97 5.54
CA ARG A 93 -10.85 29.27 6.15
C ARG A 93 -11.12 29.68 7.59
N HIS A 94 -10.07 29.89 8.38
CA HIS A 94 -10.17 30.02 9.84
C HIS A 94 -9.67 31.35 10.39
N GLY A 95 -9.03 32.18 9.57
CA GLY A 95 -8.53 33.51 9.97
C GLY A 95 -7.29 33.49 10.86
N ASN A 96 -6.64 32.34 11.05
CA ASN A 96 -5.46 32.21 11.91
C ASN A 96 -4.22 32.82 11.22
N PRO A 97 -3.66 33.94 11.72
CA PRO A 97 -2.53 34.59 11.07
C PRO A 97 -1.26 33.72 11.14
N CYS A 98 -0.46 33.75 10.07
CA CYS A 98 0.85 33.10 10.01
C CYS A 98 1.94 34.12 9.63
N SER A 99 3.20 33.76 9.84
CA SER A 99 4.36 34.58 9.48
C SER A 99 5.43 33.72 8.81
N ILE A 100 6.18 34.32 7.91
CA ILE A 100 7.28 33.67 7.18
C ILE A 100 8.55 34.46 7.48
N VAL A 101 9.63 33.74 7.76
CA VAL A 101 10.98 34.31 7.90
C VAL A 101 11.83 33.77 6.78
N LEU A 102 12.47 34.67 6.04
CA LEU A 102 13.47 34.32 5.04
C LEU A 102 14.84 34.69 5.59
N ILE A 103 15.75 33.72 5.62
CA ILE A 103 17.10 33.85 6.17
C ILE A 103 18.09 33.64 5.01
N ASP A 104 19.13 34.46 4.97
CA ASP A 104 20.22 34.37 4.00
C ASP A 104 21.57 34.45 4.72
N ILE A 105 22.60 33.78 4.21
CA ILE A 105 23.95 33.80 4.79
C ILE A 105 24.75 34.94 4.14
N ASP A 106 25.04 35.96 4.93
CA ASP A 106 25.80 37.13 4.47
C ASP A 106 27.18 36.73 3.91
N ARG A 107 27.51 37.28 2.73
CA ARG A 107 28.81 37.11 2.06
C ARG A 107 29.21 35.65 1.78
N PHE A 108 28.25 34.72 1.72
CA PHE A 108 28.54 33.30 1.47
C PHE A 108 29.36 33.06 0.18
N LYS A 109 29.16 33.89 -0.85
CA LYS A 109 29.99 33.84 -2.07
C LYS A 109 31.49 34.03 -1.80
N GLN A 110 31.88 34.91 -0.88
CA GLN A 110 33.29 35.13 -0.53
C GLN A 110 33.90 33.89 0.12
N VAL A 111 33.12 33.18 0.94
CA VAL A 111 33.54 31.90 1.54
C VAL A 111 33.81 30.87 0.43
N ASN A 112 32.88 30.71 -0.51
CA ASN A 112 33.07 29.81 -1.66
C ASN A 112 34.28 30.19 -2.52
N ASP A 113 34.44 31.48 -2.82
CA ASP A 113 35.51 31.98 -3.68
C ASP A 113 36.90 31.85 -3.01
N GLN A 114 36.97 31.93 -1.67
CA GLN A 114 38.24 31.87 -0.91
C GLN A 114 38.62 30.45 -0.44
N PHE A 115 37.65 29.63 -0.05
CA PHE A 115 37.87 28.32 0.58
C PHE A 115 37.34 27.15 -0.26
N GLY A 116 36.75 27.42 -1.41
CA GLY A 116 36.16 26.42 -2.30
C GLY A 116 34.76 25.97 -1.86
N HIS A 117 34.04 25.35 -2.80
CA HIS A 117 32.65 24.93 -2.60
C HIS A 117 32.46 23.91 -1.47
N ALA A 118 33.39 22.95 -1.30
CA ALA A 118 33.28 21.95 -0.24
C ALA A 118 33.26 22.59 1.17
N SER A 119 34.06 23.64 1.38
CA SER A 119 34.04 24.40 2.63
C SER A 119 32.74 25.20 2.80
N GLY A 120 32.17 25.70 1.71
CA GLY A 120 30.85 26.32 1.72
C GLY A 120 29.73 25.34 2.09
N ASP A 121 29.81 24.11 1.58
CA ASP A 121 28.88 23.03 1.92
C ASP A 121 28.96 22.70 3.43
N GLU A 122 30.16 22.63 4.00
CA GLU A 122 30.34 22.46 5.46
C GLU A 122 29.72 23.61 6.27
N VAL A 123 29.83 24.85 5.79
CA VAL A 123 29.18 26.01 6.43
C VAL A 123 27.66 25.88 6.37
N LEU A 124 27.09 25.42 5.25
CA LEU A 124 25.64 25.20 5.13
C LEU A 124 25.14 24.09 6.06
N VAL A 125 25.93 23.05 6.30
CA VAL A 125 25.59 21.98 7.26
C VAL A 125 25.67 22.45 8.72
N ALA A 126 26.58 23.39 9.02
CA ALA A 126 26.84 23.84 10.38
C ALA A 126 26.01 25.05 10.85
N PHE A 127 25.40 25.80 9.92
CA PHE A 127 24.63 27.01 10.19
C PHE A 127 23.17 26.72 10.58
#